data_AF-A0A533RBT3-F1
#
_entry.id   AF-A0A533RBT3-F1
#
_cell.length_a   1.000
_cell.length_b   1.000
_cell.length_c   1.000
_cell.angle_alpha   90.00
_cell.angle_beta   90.00
_cell.angle_gamma   90.00
#
_symmetry.space_group_name_H-M   'P 1'
#
loop_
_entity.id
_entity.type
_entity.pdbx_description
1 polymer ?
#
loop_
_entity_poly.entity_id
_entity_poly.type
_entity_poly.pdbx_seq_one_letter_code
_entity_poly.pdbx_strand_id
1 'polypeptide(L)'
;QFAGELVRMGADVHIEGHHALVRGVPALSGAPVRCPDLRAGAALVLAGLVADGETRVDDVHHIERGYERFTAKLAALGARIETVEGPDTSGDPC
;
A
#
# COMPACT_ATOMS: atom_id res chain seq x y z
N GLN A 1 -10.64 -5.41 -0.28
CA GLN A 1 -10.84 -4.92 1.10
C GLN A 1 -9.47 -4.59 1.68
N PHE A 2 -9.23 -3.34 2.11
CA PHE A 2 -7.93 -2.84 2.57
C PHE A 2 -7.27 -3.66 3.71
N ALA A 3 -8.07 -4.12 4.69
CA ALA A 3 -7.56 -4.85 5.84
C ALA A 3 -6.76 -6.11 5.47
N GLY A 4 -7.15 -6.80 4.37
CA GLY A 4 -6.42 -7.98 3.90
C GLY A 4 -5.00 -7.65 3.43
N GLU A 5 -4.80 -6.50 2.81
CA GLU A 5 -3.49 -6.06 2.33
C GLU A 5 -2.57 -5.66 3.49
N LEU A 6 -3.11 -5.03 4.53
CA LEU A 6 -2.35 -4.80 5.78
C LEU A 6 -1.91 -6.10 6.44
N VAL A 7 -2.78 -7.12 6.46
CA VAL A 7 -2.43 -8.44 7.00
C VAL A 7 -1.30 -9.09 6.18
N ARG A 8 -1.25 -8.88 4.86
CA ARG A 8 -0.10 -9.33 4.02
C ARG A 8 1.22 -8.68 4.42
N MET A 9 1.17 -7.45 4.93
CA MET A 9 2.34 -6.75 5.49
C MET A 9 2.65 -7.17 6.93
N GLY A 10 1.94 -8.16 7.48
CA GLY A 10 2.15 -8.67 8.83
C GLY A 10 1.39 -7.91 9.93
N ALA A 11 0.41 -7.07 9.57
CA ALA A 11 -0.44 -6.43 10.56
C ALA A 11 -1.42 -7.44 11.21
N ASP A 12 -1.63 -7.31 12.52
CA ASP A 12 -2.67 -8.05 13.24
C ASP A 12 -3.96 -7.22 13.26
N VAL A 13 -4.80 -7.45 12.24
CA VAL A 13 -6.10 -6.80 12.08
C VAL A 13 -7.18 -7.85 11.92
N HIS A 14 -8.21 -7.80 12.77
CA HIS A 14 -9.39 -8.65 12.69
C HIS A 14 -10.64 -7.81 12.44
N ILE A 15 -11.46 -8.21 11.48
CA ILE A 15 -12.69 -7.50 11.12
C ILE A 15 -13.88 -8.30 11.64
N GLU A 16 -14.66 -7.70 12.53
CA GLU A 16 -15.87 -8.28 13.10
C GLU A 16 -17.07 -7.38 12.76
N GLY A 17 -17.78 -7.71 11.68
CA GLY A 17 -18.89 -6.91 11.15
C GLY A 17 -18.44 -5.52 10.72
N HIS A 18 -18.83 -4.50 11.48
CA HIS A 18 -18.45 -3.09 11.26
C HIS A 18 -17.31 -2.61 12.18
N HIS A 19 -16.76 -3.49 13.00
CA HIS A 19 -15.65 -3.19 13.90
C HIS A 19 -14.34 -3.77 13.36
N ALA A 20 -13.24 -3.08 13.60
CA ALA A 20 -11.89 -3.56 13.32
C ALA A 20 -11.10 -3.58 14.63
N LEU A 21 -10.63 -4.76 15.03
CA LEU A 21 -9.68 -4.93 16.11
C LEU A 21 -8.27 -4.83 15.51
N VAL A 22 -7.51 -3.83 15.92
CA VAL A 22 -6.13 -3.62 15.47
C VAL A 22 -5.21 -3.83 16.66
N ARG A 23 -4.29 -4.80 16.57
CA ARG A 23 -3.26 -5.03 17.57
C ARG A 23 -1.93 -4.54 17.03
N GLY A 24 -1.23 -3.75 17.83
CA GLY A 24 0.08 -3.22 17.47
C GLY A 24 1.08 -4.37 17.31
N VAL A 25 1.78 -4.37 16.17
CA VAL A 25 2.87 -5.31 15.87
C VAL A 25 4.21 -4.57 15.96
N PRO A 26 5.32 -5.26 16.30
CA PRO A 26 6.62 -4.61 16.45
C PRO A 26 7.16 -4.01 15.15
N ALA A 27 6.86 -4.63 14.01
CA ALA A 27 7.22 -4.13 12.69
C ALA A 27 6.24 -4.68 11.65
N LEU A 28 6.06 -3.93 10.56
CA LEU A 28 5.47 -4.43 9.32
C LEU A 28 6.58 -4.94 8.40
N SER A 29 6.25 -5.88 7.52
CA SER A 29 7.15 -6.37 6.48
C SER A 29 6.77 -5.79 5.13
N GLY A 30 7.77 -5.43 4.34
CA GLY A 30 7.64 -5.13 2.93
C GLY A 30 7.00 -6.31 2.20
N ALA A 31 5.97 -6.02 1.41
CA ALA A 31 5.21 -7.02 0.66
C ALA A 31 4.59 -6.39 -0.59
N PRO A 32 4.32 -7.18 -1.65
CA PRO A 32 3.49 -6.74 -2.76
C PRO A 32 2.03 -6.66 -2.31
N VAL A 33 1.44 -5.48 -2.42
CA VAL A 33 0.06 -5.18 -2.03
C VAL A 33 -0.67 -4.44 -3.15
N ARG A 34 -1.99 -4.61 -3.22
CA ARG A 34 -2.83 -3.97 -4.24
C ARG A 34 -3.69 -2.88 -3.63
N CYS A 35 -3.72 -1.70 -4.25
CA CYS A 35 -4.57 -0.58 -3.82
C CYS A 35 -6.03 -0.79 -4.27
N PRO A 36 -7.01 -1.02 -3.36
CA PRO A 36 -8.40 -1.23 -3.74
C PRO A 36 -9.19 0.07 -3.98
N ASP A 37 -8.75 1.18 -3.39
CA ASP A 37 -9.43 2.47 -3.46
C ASP A 37 -8.50 3.64 -3.08
N LEU A 38 -8.99 4.87 -3.29
CA LEU A 38 -8.26 6.12 -3.04
C LEU A 38 -7.65 6.21 -1.63
N ARG A 39 -8.41 5.89 -0.57
CA ARG A 39 -7.97 6.10 0.81
C ARG A 39 -7.14 4.92 1.30
N ALA A 40 -7.52 3.71 0.92
CA ALA A 40 -6.75 2.51 1.17
C ALA A 40 -5.35 2.59 0.56
N GLY A 41 -5.23 3.11 -0.66
CA GLY A 41 -3.94 3.32 -1.32
C GLY A 41 -3.00 4.22 -0.53
N ALA A 42 -3.50 5.39 -0.10
CA ALA A 42 -2.71 6.29 0.74
C ALA A 42 -2.28 5.62 2.05
N ALA A 43 -3.17 4.85 2.69
CA ALA A 43 -2.86 4.13 3.91
C ALA A 43 -1.81 3.02 3.70
N LEU A 44 -1.86 2.28 2.59
CA LEU A 44 -0.86 1.25 2.24
C LEU A 44 0.51 1.86 1.97
N VAL A 45 0.57 3.00 1.28
CA VAL A 45 1.83 3.72 1.06
C VAL A 45 2.46 4.13 2.39
N LEU A 46 1.66 4.70 3.30
CA LEU A 46 2.15 5.05 4.64
C LEU A 46 2.62 3.83 5.44
N ALA A 47 1.89 2.71 5.35
CA ALA A 47 2.31 1.46 5.95
C ALA A 47 3.64 0.95 5.38
N GLY A 48 3.85 1.09 4.06
CA GLY A 48 5.08 0.71 3.38
C GLY A 48 6.28 1.56 3.78
N LEU A 49 6.08 2.85 4.07
CA LEU A 49 7.14 3.73 4.56
C LEU A 49 7.69 3.32 5.94
N VAL A 50 6.90 2.61 6.75
CA VAL A 50 7.28 2.13 8.09
C VAL A 50 7.66 0.65 8.09
N ALA A 51 7.32 -0.08 7.03
CA ALA A 51 7.64 -1.48 6.89
C ALA A 51 9.14 -1.72 6.68
N ASP A 52 9.62 -2.85 7.16
CA ASP A 52 10.99 -3.29 6.92
C ASP A 52 11.10 -3.95 5.53
N GLY A 53 12.08 -3.51 4.73
CA GLY A 53 12.27 -3.96 3.36
C GLY A 53 11.52 -3.09 2.33
N GLU A 54 11.08 -3.73 1.24
CA GLU A 54 10.47 -3.05 0.09
C GLU A 54 8.98 -3.40 -0.02
N THR A 55 8.14 -2.37 -0.10
CA THR A 55 6.69 -2.52 -0.35
C THR A 55 6.38 -2.05 -1.76
N ARG A 56 5.79 -2.94 -2.57
CA ARG A 56 5.29 -2.61 -3.90
C ARG A 56 3.78 -2.44 -3.84
N VAL A 57 3.29 -1.26 -4.19
CA VAL A 57 1.85 -0.96 -4.24
C VAL A 57 1.41 -0.92 -5.69
N ASP A 58 0.56 -1.86 -6.11
CA ASP A 58 -0.02 -1.89 -7.45
C ASP A 58 -1.37 -1.12 -7.48
N ASP A 59 -1.83 -0.74 -8.67
CA ASP A 59 -3.07 0.01 -8.93
C ASP A 59 -3.15 1.42 -8.30
N VAL A 60 -2.01 2.13 -8.26
CA VAL A 60 -1.92 3.49 -7.67
C VAL A 60 -2.72 4.58 -8.40
N HIS A 61 -3.28 4.29 -9.59
CA HIS A 61 -4.14 5.20 -10.36
C HIS A 61 -5.36 5.70 -9.55
N HIS A 62 -5.82 4.93 -8.57
CA HIS A 62 -6.89 5.35 -7.66
C HIS A 62 -6.48 6.53 -6.76
N ILE A 63 -5.19 6.64 -6.40
CA ILE A 63 -4.65 7.67 -5.51
C ILE A 63 -4.65 9.04 -6.21
N GLU A 64 -4.29 9.05 -7.49
CA GLU A 64 -4.15 10.27 -8.29
C GLU A 64 -5.47 11.04 -8.44
N ARG A 65 -6.62 10.35 -8.33
CA ARG A 65 -7.95 10.98 -8.39
C ARG A 65 -8.27 11.91 -7.21
N GLY A 66 -7.57 11.78 -6.09
CA GLY A 66 -7.82 12.58 -4.89
C GLY A 66 -6.58 13.15 -4.20
N TYR A 67 -5.38 12.68 -4.57
CA TYR A 67 -4.11 13.19 -4.08
C TYR A 67 -3.21 13.58 -5.24
N GLU A 68 -3.21 14.86 -5.56
CA GLU A 68 -2.30 15.40 -6.57
C GLU A 68 -0.84 15.27 -6.11
N ARG A 69 -0.01 14.65 -6.96
CA ARG A 69 1.43 14.48 -6.75
C ARG A 69 1.78 13.85 -5.40
N PHE A 70 0.99 12.86 -4.97
CA PHE A 70 1.14 12.22 -3.66
C PHE A 70 2.56 11.69 -3.42
N THR A 71 3.07 10.86 -4.35
CA THR A 71 4.43 10.30 -4.29
C THR A 71 5.49 11.39 -4.23
N ALA A 72 5.39 12.41 -5.09
CA ALA A 72 6.37 13.48 -5.15
C ALA A 72 6.41 14.33 -3.87
N LYS A 73 5.25 14.56 -3.23
CA LYS A 73 5.17 15.26 -1.95
C LYS A 73 5.84 14.47 -0.82
N LEU A 74 5.61 13.15 -0.78
CA LEU A 74 6.27 12.28 0.20
C LEU A 74 7.78 12.22 -0.04
N ALA A 75 8.21 12.08 -1.29
CA ALA A 75 9.63 12.12 -1.66
C ALA A 75 10.28 13.45 -1.27
N ALA A 76 9.59 14.58 -1.48
CA ALA A 76 10.07 15.90 -1.06
C ALA A 76 10.19 16.06 0.46
N LEU A 77 9.44 15.28 1.25
CA LEU A 77 9.58 15.20 2.70
C LEU A 77 10.71 14.26 3.16
N GLY A 78 11.41 13.60 2.22
CA GLY A 78 12.51 12.68 2.51
C GLY A 78 12.12 11.20 2.56
N ALA A 79 10.88 10.86 2.17
CA ALA A 79 10.47 9.46 2.04
C ALA A 79 11.19 8.80 0.85
N ARG A 80 11.63 7.55 1.03
CA ARG A 80 12.17 6.73 -0.07
C ARG A 80 11.01 6.07 -0.80
N ILE A 81 10.50 6.75 -1.81
CA ILE A 81 9.37 6.29 -2.60
C ILE A 81 9.53 6.73 -4.06
N GLU A 82 9.20 5.85 -4.98
CA GLU A 82 9.20 6.11 -6.41
C GLU A 82 7.98 5.47 -7.06
N THR A 83 7.47 6.11 -8.11
CA THR A 83 6.46 5.49 -8.99
C THR A 83 7.22 4.87 -10.15
N VAL A 84 7.11 3.56 -10.30
CA VAL A 84 7.68 2.82 -11.44
C VAL A 84 6.55 2.39 -12.37
N GLU A 85 6.67 2.76 -13.65
CA GLU A 85 5.85 2.16 -14.71
C GLU A 85 6.47 0.79 -15.03
N GLY A 86 5.92 -0.27 -14.45
CA GLY A 86 6.30 -1.62 -14.86
C GLY A 86 5.77 -1.90 -16.26
N PRO A 87 6.50 -2.62 -17.13
CA PRO A 87 5.92 -3.11 -18.38
C PRO A 87 4.71 -3.97 -18.01
N ASP A 88 3.56 -3.66 -18.60
CA ASP A 88 2.37 -4.47 -18.52
C ASP A 88 2.77 -5.92 -18.79
N THR A 89 2.81 -6.76 -17.75
CA THR A 89 2.88 -8.20 -17.96
C THR A 89 1.46 -8.69 -18.25
N SER A 90 0.76 -8.01 -19.16
CA SER A 90 -0.30 -8.61 -19.99
C SER A 90 0.38 -9.29 -21.16
N GLY A 91 1.14 -10.32 -20.82
CA GLY A 91 1.83 -11.20 -21.73
C GLY A 91 1.62 -12.62 -21.23
N ASP A 92 0.36 -13.02 -21.06
CA ASP A 92 -0.01 -14.43 -21.14
C ASP A 92 -0.29 -14.74 -22.62
N PRO A 93 0.67 -15.31 -23.36
CA PRO A 93 0.37 -16.31 -24.35
C PRO A 93 0.60 -17.69 -23.71
N CYS A 94 -0.46 -18.30 -23.21
CA CYS A 94 -0.60 -19.75 -23.22
C CYS A 94 -2.06 -20.14 -23.44
#